data_AF-A0A528V574-F1
#
_entry.id   AF-A0A528V574-F1
#
_cell.length_a   1.000
_cell.length_b   1.000
_cell.length_c   1.000
_cell.angle_alpha   90.00
_cell.angle_beta   90.00
_cell.angle_gamma   90.00
#
_symmetry.space_group_name_H-M   'P 1'
#
loop_
_entity.id
_entity.type
_entity.pdbx_description
1 polymer ?
#
loop_
_entity_poly.entity_id
_entity_poly.type
_entity_poly.pdbx_seq_one_letter_code
_entity_poly.pdbx_strand_id
1 'polypeptide(L)'
;FKIAGLFHTGTTARDEGEAYVLLKNAQILSARPNAINEIRIKLDDPDRAPAVAQRAEAELGYKAVAWQEANESILEALVVRNVIMYTVVGAIMLVAGFGIYNIIST
;
A
#
# COMPACT_ATOMS: atom_id res chain seq x y z
N PHE A 1 9.81 26.38 -15.07
CA PHE A 1 9.74 24.91 -15.30
C PHE A 1 8.72 24.63 -16.38
N LYS A 2 8.97 23.69 -17.29
CA LYS A 2 8.01 23.25 -18.32
C LYS A 2 7.38 21.93 -17.86
N ILE A 3 6.06 21.83 -17.89
CA ILE A 3 5.33 20.61 -17.52
C ILE A 3 5.49 19.60 -18.65
N ALA A 4 6.02 18.41 -18.34
CA ALA A 4 6.26 17.33 -19.31
C ALA A 4 5.06 16.37 -19.45
N GLY A 5 4.20 16.29 -18.43
CA GLY A 5 3.01 15.45 -18.43
C GLY A 5 2.26 15.55 -17.11
N LEU A 6 0.99 15.15 -17.12
CA LEU A 6 0.16 14.95 -15.95
C LEU A 6 -0.05 13.44 -15.79
N PHE A 7 0.05 12.94 -14.57
CA PHE A 7 -0.18 11.54 -14.25
C PHE A 7 -1.43 11.45 -13.37
N HIS A 8 -2.17 10.36 -13.49
CA HIS A 8 -3.35 10.09 -12.69
C HIS A 8 -3.20 8.71 -12.08
N THR A 9 -3.09 8.64 -10.76
CA THR A 9 -2.98 7.38 -10.00
C THR A 9 -4.34 6.89 -9.50
N GLY A 10 -5.41 7.68 -9.68
CA GLY A 10 -6.77 7.36 -9.25
C GLY A 10 -7.01 7.57 -7.75
N THR A 11 -6.02 8.10 -7.04
CA THR A 11 -6.14 8.52 -5.63
C THR A 11 -5.96 10.04 -5.56
N THR A 12 -7.04 10.79 -5.33
CA THR A 12 -7.05 12.26 -5.33
C THR A 12 -5.99 12.86 -4.39
N ALA A 13 -5.79 12.26 -3.21
CA ALA A 13 -4.79 12.72 -2.25
C ALA A 13 -3.35 12.67 -2.79
N ARG A 14 -3.08 11.77 -3.74
CA ARG A 14 -1.75 11.60 -4.33
C ARG A 14 -1.57 12.43 -5.60
N ASP A 15 -2.64 12.57 -6.38
CA ASP A 15 -2.63 13.33 -7.63
C ASP A 15 -2.64 14.86 -7.43
N GLU A 16 -3.24 15.35 -6.34
CA GLU A 16 -3.28 16.79 -6.03
C GLU A 16 -2.09 17.27 -5.17
N GLY A 17 -1.38 16.36 -4.50
CA GLY A 17 -0.34 16.69 -3.54
C GLY A 17 1.10 16.40 -3.97
N GLU A 18 1.32 15.55 -4.97
CA GLU A 18 2.67 15.11 -5.39
C GLU A 18 3.03 15.63 -6.79
N ALA A 19 4.25 16.18 -6.94
CA ALA A 19 4.83 16.53 -8.22
C ALA A 19 6.19 15.85 -8.37
N TYR A 20 6.44 15.23 -9.54
CA TYR A 20 7.70 14.56 -9.83
C TYR A 20 8.61 15.47 -10.65
N VAL A 21 9.81 15.73 -10.13
CA VAL A 21 10.87 16.48 -10.81
C VAL A 21 12.21 15.78 -10.62
N LEU A 22 13.18 16.11 -11.47
CA LEU A 22 14.57 15.66 -11.28
C LEU A 22 15.10 16.11 -9.92
N LEU A 23 15.74 15.20 -9.17
CA LEU A 23 16.29 15.47 -7.83
C LEU A 23 17.16 16.74 -7.80
N LYS A 24 18.03 16.91 -8.81
CA LYS A 24 18.88 18.10 -8.93
C LYS A 24 18.06 19.40 -9.00
N ASN A 25 16.94 19.39 -9.71
CA ASN A 25 16.04 20.54 -9.80
C ASN A 25 15.27 20.77 -8.50
N ALA A 26 14.83 19.70 -7.83
CA ALA A 26 14.18 19.78 -6.52
C ALA A 26 15.10 20.38 -5.45
N GLN A 27 16.37 19.97 -5.42
CA GLN A 27 17.37 20.47 -4.47
C GLN A 27 17.66 21.96 -4.66
N ILE A 28 17.74 22.41 -5.92
CA ILE A 28 17.89 23.83 -6.25
C ILE A 28 16.65 24.61 -5.80
N LEU A 29 15.44 24.10 -6.09
CA LEU A 29 14.18 24.76 -5.73
C LEU A 29 13.97 24.86 -4.21
N SER A 30 14.33 23.82 -3.45
CA SER A 30 14.24 23.81 -1.98
C SER A 30 15.41 24.51 -1.29
N ALA A 31 16.36 25.09 -2.03
CA ALA A 31 17.56 25.74 -1.50
C ALA A 31 18.36 24.87 -0.51
N ARG A 32 18.31 23.55 -0.66
CA ARG A 32 18.99 22.56 0.19
C ARG A 32 19.86 21.65 -0.68
N PRO A 33 21.08 22.08 -1.05
CA PRO A 33 22.00 21.25 -1.82
C PRO A 33 22.42 20.02 -1.01
N ASN A 34 22.54 18.86 -1.65
CA ASN A 34 22.94 17.58 -1.06
C ASN A 34 22.05 17.00 0.06
N ALA A 35 20.86 17.55 0.31
CA ALA A 35 19.89 16.93 1.22
C ALA A 35 18.94 16.01 0.46
N ILE A 36 18.70 14.81 0.99
CA ILE A 36 17.67 13.88 0.54
C ILE A 36 16.76 13.62 1.73
N ASN A 37 15.45 13.85 1.58
CA ASN A 37 14.49 13.67 2.67
C ASN A 37 14.12 12.19 2.87
N GLU A 38 13.97 11.45 1.76
CA GLU A 38 13.50 10.06 1.78
C GLU A 38 14.14 9.28 0.62
N ILE A 39 14.51 8.03 0.89
CA ILE A 39 14.99 7.09 -0.13
C ILE A 39 14.00 5.94 -0.18
N ARG A 40 13.40 5.70 -1.35
CA ARG A 40 12.48 4.58 -1.58
C ARG A 40 13.18 3.50 -2.38
N ILE A 41 13.19 2.28 -1.85
CA ILE A 41 13.78 1.11 -2.50
C ILE A 41 12.64 0.18 -2.92
N LYS A 42 12.57 -0.13 -4.21
CA LYS A 42 11.62 -1.12 -4.72
C LYS A 42 12.22 -2.51 -4.55
N LEU A 43 11.46 -3.39 -3.91
CA LEU A 43 11.81 -4.80 -3.74
C LEU A 43 11.07 -5.65 -4.79
N ASP A 44 11.70 -6.74 -5.23
CA ASP A 44 11.06 -7.73 -6.10
C ASP A 44 9.97 -8.52 -5.36
N ASP A 45 10.23 -8.82 -4.09
CA ASP A 45 9.31 -9.50 -3.20
C ASP A 45 8.86 -8.54 -2.07
N PRO A 46 7.57 -8.12 -2.07
CA PRO A 46 7.05 -7.22 -1.06
C PRO A 46 7.01 -7.85 0.34
N ASP A 47 6.88 -9.18 0.47
CA ASP A 47 6.79 -9.83 1.79
C ASP A 47 8.13 -9.82 2.54
N ARG A 48 9.23 -9.58 1.81
CA ARG A 48 10.58 -9.43 2.39
C ARG A 48 10.85 -8.03 2.92
N ALA A 49 9.94 -7.09 2.74
CA ALA A 49 10.17 -5.69 3.13
C ALA A 49 10.44 -5.48 4.62
N PRO A 50 9.76 -6.16 5.59
CA PRO A 50 10.11 -6.05 7.00
C PRO A 50 11.54 -6.51 7.30
N ALA A 51 11.96 -7.64 6.69
CA ALA A 51 13.31 -8.17 6.88
C ALA A 51 14.39 -7.26 6.28
N VAL A 52 14.11 -6.64 5.11
CA VAL A 52 15.04 -5.69 4.49
C VAL A 52 15.07 -4.37 5.26
N ALA A 53 13.93 -3.88 5.77
CA ALA A 53 13.86 -2.69 6.60
C ALA A 53 14.69 -2.86 7.89
N GLN A 54 14.53 -3.98 8.59
CA GLN A 54 15.29 -4.28 9.79
C GLN A 54 16.80 -4.37 9.53
N ARG A 55 17.20 -4.96 8.40
CA ARG A 55 18.60 -5.00 7.98
C ARG A 55 19.14 -3.62 7.64
N ALA A 56 18.36 -2.81 6.92
CA ALA A 56 18.73 -1.44 6.57
C ALA A 56 18.88 -0.56 7.83
N GLU A 57 17.98 -0.70 8.81
CA GLU A 57 18.11 -0.04 10.12
C GLU A 57 19.38 -0.46 10.85
N ALA A 58 19.70 -1.76 10.85
CA ALA A 58 20.89 -2.28 11.51
C ALA A 58 22.21 -1.84 10.83
N GLU A 59 22.24 -1.81 9.49
CA GLU A 59 23.45 -1.48 8.73
C GLU A 59 23.66 0.03 8.57
N LEU A 60 22.59 0.81 8.40
CA LEU A 60 22.66 2.24 8.08
C LEU A 60 22.39 3.14 9.30
N GLY A 61 21.76 2.62 10.35
CA GLY A 61 21.40 3.39 11.55
C GLY A 61 20.29 4.42 11.33
N TYR A 62 19.63 4.40 10.16
CA TYR A 62 18.49 5.26 9.83
C TYR A 62 17.19 4.46 9.90
N LYS A 63 16.12 5.10 10.37
CA LYS A 63 14.78 4.49 10.41
C LYS A 63 14.35 4.04 9.01
N ALA A 64 14.08 2.75 8.85
CA ALA A 64 13.58 2.18 7.61
C ALA A 64 12.20 1.60 7.86
N VAL A 65 11.21 2.08 7.10
CA VAL A 65 9.82 1.65 7.26
C VAL A 65 9.49 0.69 6.13
N ALA A 66 8.99 -0.50 6.48
CA ALA A 66 8.52 -1.45 5.48
C ALA A 66 7.28 -0.89 4.77
N TRP A 67 7.07 -1.22 3.49
CA TRP A 67 5.89 -0.74 2.77
C TRP A 67 4.59 -1.23 3.44
N GLN A 68 4.61 -2.38 4.11
CA GLN A 68 3.47 -2.92 4.84
C GLN A 68 3.07 -1.99 6.00
N GLU A 69 4.03 -1.49 6.77
CA GLU A 69 3.79 -0.50 7.83
C GLU A 69 3.34 0.84 7.26
N ALA A 70 3.98 1.29 6.17
CA ALA A 70 3.61 2.55 5.52
C ALA A 70 2.19 2.52 4.90
N ASN A 71 1.68 1.34 4.57
CA ASN A 71 0.37 1.12 3.97
C ASN A 71 -0.54 0.25 4.86
N GLU A 72 -0.31 0.26 6.17
CA GLU A 72 -1.03 -0.57 7.15
C GLU A 72 -2.53 -0.33 7.05
N SER A 73 -2.97 0.92 6.94
CA SER A 73 -4.40 1.29 6.79
C SER A 73 -5.07 0.67 5.56
N ILE A 74 -4.33 0.55 4.45
CA ILE A 74 -4.84 -0.08 3.23
C ILE A 74 -4.90 -1.60 3.43
N LEU A 75 -3.87 -2.20 4.03
CA LEU A 75 -3.81 -3.63 4.33
C LEU A 75 -4.92 -4.05 5.29
N GLU A 76 -5.15 -3.28 6.37
CA GLU A 76 -6.25 -3.49 7.31
C GLU A 76 -7.61 -3.45 6.59
N ALA A 77 -7.84 -2.45 5.74
CA ALA A 77 -9.07 -2.35 4.96
C ALA A 77 -9.28 -3.58 4.05
N LEU A 78 -8.21 -4.09 3.43
CA LEU A 78 -8.27 -5.31 2.62
C LEU A 78 -8.59 -6.55 3.47
N VAL A 79 -8.00 -6.68 4.65
CA VAL A 79 -8.28 -7.78 5.58
C VAL A 79 -9.74 -7.74 6.04
N VAL A 80 -10.23 -6.57 6.48
CA VAL A 80 -11.64 -6.40 6.89
C VAL A 80 -12.58 -6.74 5.75
N ARG A 81 -12.29 -6.27 4.54
CA ARG A 81 -13.06 -6.61 3.34
C ARG A 81 -13.11 -8.12 3.10
N ASN A 82 -11.99 -8.81 3.24
CA ASN A 82 -11.93 -10.26 3.05
C ASN A 82 -12.74 -11.00 4.13
N VAL A 83 -12.66 -10.58 5.39
CA VAL A 83 -13.46 -11.15 6.49
C VAL A 83 -14.96 -11.00 6.21
N ILE A 84 -15.40 -9.81 5.79
CA ILE A 84 -16.80 -9.57 5.42
C ILE A 84 -17.21 -10.48 4.28
N MET A 85 -16.42 -10.57 3.21
CA MET A 85 -16.74 -11.42 2.07
C MET A 85 -16.87 -12.88 2.47
N TYR A 86 -15.91 -13.44 3.21
CA TYR A 86 -15.97 -14.84 3.65
C TYR A 86 -17.16 -15.10 4.57
N THR A 87 -17.48 -14.15 5.45
CA THR A 87 -18.63 -14.27 6.36
C THR A 87 -19.94 -14.29 5.59
N VAL A 88 -20.11 -13.38 4.63
CA VAL A 88 -21.31 -13.30 3.78
C VAL A 88 -21.46 -14.55 2.92
N VAL A 89 -20.39 -14.97 2.24
CA VAL A 89 -20.40 -16.20 1.42
C VAL A 89 -20.71 -17.42 2.28
N GLY A 90 -20.13 -17.54 3.48
CA GLY A 90 -20.43 -18.61 4.42
C GLY A 90 -21.90 -18.63 4.86
N ALA A 91 -22.48 -17.47 5.17
CA ALA A 91 -23.89 -17.37 5.54
C ALA A 91 -24.82 -17.79 4.38
N ILE A 92 -24.53 -17.35 3.15
CA ILE A 92 -25.29 -17.76 1.95
C ILE A 92 -25.20 -19.28 1.76
N MET A 93 -24.02 -19.86 1.91
CA MET A 93 -23.80 -21.31 1.81
C MET A 93 -24.64 -22.09 2.82
N LEU A 94 -24.71 -21.61 4.07
CA LEU A 94 -25.53 -22.21 5.12
C LEU A 94 -27.03 -22.13 4.79
N VAL A 95 -27.52 -20.95 4.40
CA VAL A 95 -28.92 -20.74 4.01
C VAL A 95 -29.31 -21.63 2.83
N ALA A 96 -28.46 -21.72 1.81
CA ALA A 96 -28.67 -22.60 0.67
C ALA A 96 -28.71 -24.09 1.09
N GLY A 97 -27.81 -24.50 2.00
CA GLY A 97 -27.79 -25.85 2.56
C GLY A 97 -29.08 -26.21 3.30
N PHE A 98 -29.58 -25.31 4.16
CA PHE A 98 -30.87 -25.51 4.83
C PHE A 98 -32.05 -25.55 3.85
N GLY A 99 -32.02 -24.74 2.79
CA GLY A 99 -33.02 -24.77 1.73
C GLY A 99 -33.09 -26.13 1.03
N ILE A 100 -31.93 -26.68 0.64
CA ILE A 100 -31.84 -28.02 0.04
C ILE A 100 -32.31 -29.10 1.02
N TYR A 101 -31.88 -29.03 2.28
CA TYR A 101 -32.30 -29.99 3.31
C TYR A 101 -33.82 -30.01 3.50
N ASN A 102 -34.47 -28.84 3.52
CA ASN A 102 -35.91 -28.73 3.69
C ASN A 102 -36.67 -29.39 2.51
N ILE A 103 -36.19 -29.18 1.28
CA ILE A 103 -36.78 -29.79 0.07
C ILE A 103 -36.60 -31.32 0.06
N ILE A 104 -35.47 -31.85 0.55
CA ILE A 104 -35.24 -33.31 0.60
C ILE A 104 -36.01 -33.96 1.76
N SER A 105 -36.18 -33.26 2.87
CA SER A 105 -36.82 -33.78 4.08
C SER A 105 -38.36 -33.73 4.04
N THR A 106 -38.94 -33.01 3.07
CA THR A 106 -40.39 -32.87 2.86
C THR A 106 -40.81 -33.67 1.64
#